data_AF-A0A6J7CMS2-F1
#
_entry.id   AF-A0A6J7CMS2-F1
#
_cell.length_a   1.000
_cell.length_b   1.000
_cell.length_c   1.000
_cell.angle_alpha   90.00
_cell.angle_beta   90.00
_cell.angle_gamma   90.00
#
_symmetry.space_group_name_H-M   'P 1'
#
loop_
_entity.id
_entity.type
_entity.pdbx_description
1 polymer ?
#
loop_
_entity_poly.entity_id
_entity_poly.type
_entity_poly.pdbx_seq_one_letter_code
_entity_poly.pdbx_strand_id
1 'polypeptide(L)'
;MPDQQQMTDRAVWSKRANRFQSRWRAVGGRLHVADGQLRFDGHRIDHALGGRDWSTPLTDISDVRVEGRRKLVEVELRDGTVERFVVRPAEAAAEELGNLARSANGA
;
A
#
# COMPACT_ATOMS: atom_id res chain seq x y z
N MET A 1 14.59 23.96 4.60
CA MET A 1 13.13 23.93 4.33
C MET A 1 12.59 22.55 4.70
N PRO A 2 12.12 22.33 5.94
CA PRO A 2 11.59 21.06 6.39
C PRO A 2 10.08 21.14 6.28
N ASP A 3 9.50 20.68 5.18
CA ASP A 3 8.05 20.78 5.02
C ASP A 3 7.41 19.42 4.84
N GLN A 4 6.32 19.21 5.57
CA GLN A 4 5.29 18.17 5.44
C GLN A 4 5.56 16.80 6.09
N GLN A 5 5.63 16.78 7.41
CA GLN A 5 5.03 15.70 8.22
C GLN A 5 3.79 16.29 8.91
N GLN A 6 2.69 16.44 8.19
CA GLN A 6 1.40 16.84 8.75
C GLN A 6 0.26 16.12 8.03
N MET A 7 -0.20 15.02 8.61
CA MET A 7 -1.55 14.96 9.16
C MET A 7 -1.63 13.73 10.04
N THR A 8 -1.97 13.97 11.29
CA THR A 8 -2.20 13.00 12.35
C THR A 8 -3.51 12.26 12.09
N ASP A 9 -3.64 11.59 10.93
CA ASP A 9 -4.52 10.43 10.92
C ASP A 9 -3.76 9.32 11.65
N ARG A 10 -4.39 8.71 12.66
CA ARG A 10 -3.71 7.75 13.52
C ARG A 10 -3.60 6.44 12.74
N ALA A 11 -2.65 6.39 11.81
CA ALA A 11 -2.45 5.26 10.93
C ALA A 11 -2.39 3.99 11.77
N VAL A 12 -3.40 3.14 11.62
CA VAL A 12 -3.54 1.90 12.39
C VAL A 12 -2.48 0.89 11.99
N TRP A 13 -1.88 1.09 10.81
CA TRP A 13 -0.79 0.29 10.30
C TRP A 13 0.07 1.11 9.33
N SER A 14 1.39 0.91 9.33
CA SER A 14 2.27 1.51 8.32
C SER A 14 3.55 0.70 8.10
N LYS A 15 4.00 0.59 6.84
CA LYS A 15 5.27 -0.03 6.45
C LYS A 15 5.91 0.67 5.25
N ARG A 16 7.24 0.53 5.13
CA ARG A 16 7.96 0.91 3.90
C ARG A 16 7.59 -0.08 2.79
N ALA A 17 7.24 0.45 1.63
CA ALA A 17 6.84 -0.33 0.47
C ALA A 17 7.37 0.33 -0.80
N ASN A 18 7.58 -0.45 -1.86
CA ASN A 18 7.81 0.11 -3.18
C ASN A 18 6.65 -0.31 -4.10
N ARG A 19 5.92 0.64 -4.69
CA ARG A 19 4.83 0.35 -5.62
C ARG A 19 5.37 0.18 -7.03
N PHE A 20 4.98 -0.87 -7.73
CA PHE A 20 5.28 -1.01 -9.17
C PHE A 20 4.29 -0.17 -9.98
N GLN A 21 4.77 0.89 -10.63
CA GLN A 21 3.96 1.69 -11.58
C GLN A 21 4.10 1.22 -13.02
N SER A 22 5.14 0.44 -13.31
CA SER A 22 5.39 -0.17 -14.61
C SER A 22 6.26 -1.40 -14.41
N ARG A 23 6.35 -2.26 -15.44
CA ARG A 23 7.16 -3.49 -15.43
C ARG A 23 8.64 -3.26 -15.07
N TRP A 24 9.13 -2.02 -15.21
CA TRP A 24 10.53 -1.62 -14.97
C TRP A 24 10.70 -0.54 -13.90
N ARG A 25 9.61 0.00 -13.32
CA ARG A 25 9.69 1.13 -12.37
C ARG A 25 8.94 0.81 -11.09
N ALA A 26 9.72 0.65 -10.01
CA ALA A 26 9.21 0.59 -8.65
C ALA A 26 9.51 1.92 -7.96
N VAL A 27 8.47 2.60 -7.50
CA VAL A 27 8.57 3.86 -6.74
C VAL A 27 8.67 3.50 -5.27
N GLY A 28 9.73 3.96 -4.61
CA GLY A 28 9.90 3.78 -3.17
C GLY A 28 8.99 4.73 -2.39
N GLY A 29 8.34 4.21 -1.37
CA GLY A 29 7.38 4.99 -0.58
C GLY A 29 7.01 4.33 0.75
N ARG A 30 5.87 4.76 1.27
CA ARG A 30 5.28 4.21 2.48
C ARG A 30 3.86 3.80 2.19
N LEU A 31 3.52 2.57 2.56
CA LEU A 31 2.17 2.07 2.57
C LEU A 31 1.63 2.19 4.00
N HIS A 32 0.47 2.79 4.18
CA HIS A 32 -0.14 2.97 5.48
C HIS A 32 -1.65 2.84 5.39
N VAL A 33 -2.28 2.44 6.49
CA VAL A 33 -3.73 2.33 6.61
C VAL A 33 -4.22 3.39 7.57
N ALA A 34 -5.14 4.22 7.08
CA ALA A 34 -5.65 5.42 7.71
C ALA A 34 -7.12 5.59 7.32
N ASP A 35 -8.01 5.94 8.24
CA ASP A 35 -9.44 6.16 7.97
C ASP A 35 -10.14 5.00 7.22
N GLY A 36 -9.72 3.75 7.42
CA GLY A 36 -10.26 2.59 6.67
C GLY A 36 -9.82 2.54 5.19
N GLN A 37 -8.80 3.30 4.82
CA GLN A 37 -8.21 3.31 3.48
C GLN A 37 -6.75 2.84 3.53
N LEU A 38 -6.36 2.06 2.53
CA LEU A 38 -4.96 1.75 2.25
C LEU A 38 -4.39 2.83 1.35
N ARG A 39 -3.38 3.55 1.82
CA ARG A 39 -2.72 4.66 1.12
C ARG A 39 -1.25 4.38 0.90
N PHE A 40 -0.75 4.71 -0.28
CA PHE A 40 0.64 4.67 -0.66
C PHE A 40 1.13 6.08 -0.98
N ASP A 41 2.04 6.60 -0.16
CA ASP A 41 2.73 7.86 -0.43
C ASP A 41 4.09 7.58 -1.08
N GLY A 42 4.27 8.09 -2.30
CA GLY A 42 5.57 8.11 -2.93
C GLY A 42 6.53 9.05 -2.18
N HIS A 43 7.80 8.69 -2.05
CA HIS A 43 8.78 9.61 -1.46
C HIS A 43 8.92 10.87 -2.34
N ARG A 44 9.08 12.06 -1.75
CA ARG A 44 9.07 13.37 -2.46
C ARG A 44 9.95 13.48 -3.70
N ILE A 45 11.05 12.71 -3.76
CA ILE A 45 11.94 12.70 -4.92
C ILE A 45 11.24 12.07 -6.14
N ASP A 46 10.35 11.09 -5.93
CA ASP A 46 9.55 10.48 -7.00
C ASP A 46 8.33 11.33 -7.38
N HIS A 47 7.80 12.16 -6.47
CA HIS A 47 6.71 13.10 -6.79
C HIS A 47 7.14 14.17 -7.82
N ALA A 48 8.43 14.53 -7.82
CA ALA A 48 9.04 15.36 -8.86
C ALA A 48 9.27 14.60 -10.19
N LEU A 49 9.16 13.28 -10.19
CA LEU A 49 9.35 12.37 -11.34
C LEU A 49 8.05 11.68 -11.79
N GLY A 50 6.89 12.11 -11.30
CA GLY A 50 5.57 11.58 -11.70
C GLY A 50 5.03 10.44 -10.82
N GLY A 51 5.62 10.19 -9.66
CA GLY A 51 5.11 9.24 -8.67
C GLY A 51 3.74 9.68 -8.15
N ARG A 52 2.67 9.02 -8.64
CA ARG A 52 1.30 9.25 -8.16
C ARG A 52 1.07 8.53 -6.84
N ASP A 53 0.57 9.28 -5.88
CA ASP A 53 -0.07 8.71 -4.69
C ASP A 53 -1.20 7.77 -5.13
N TRP A 54 -1.41 6.73 -4.33
CA TRP A 54 -2.46 5.76 -4.58
C TRP A 54 -3.20 5.49 -3.29
N SER A 55 -4.51 5.46 -3.36
CA SER A 55 -5.35 5.10 -2.24
C SER A 55 -6.51 4.25 -2.71
N THR A 56 -6.92 3.32 -1.85
CA THR A 56 -8.11 2.50 -2.04
C THR A 56 -8.81 2.29 -0.69
N PRO A 57 -10.15 2.24 -0.64
CA PRO A 57 -10.86 1.75 0.54
C PRO A 57 -10.45 0.30 0.86
N LEU A 58 -10.32 -0.05 2.14
CA LEU A 58 -10.08 -1.44 2.55
C LEU A 58 -11.23 -2.36 2.15
N THR A 59 -12.45 -1.82 2.06
CA THR A 59 -13.64 -2.53 1.58
C THR A 59 -13.54 -2.93 0.11
N ASP A 60 -12.76 -2.20 -0.69
CA ASP A 60 -12.57 -2.46 -2.11
C ASP A 60 -11.50 -3.52 -2.36
N ILE A 61 -10.76 -3.93 -1.33
CA ILE A 61 -9.78 -5.02 -1.43
C ILE A 61 -10.54 -6.36 -1.39
N SER A 62 -10.41 -7.15 -2.45
CA SER A 62 -10.98 -8.50 -2.55
C SER A 62 -10.04 -9.56 -1.98
N ASP A 63 -8.73 -9.46 -2.28
CA ASP A 63 -7.72 -10.41 -1.83
C ASP A 63 -6.35 -9.74 -1.63
N VAL A 64 -5.54 -10.31 -0.73
CA VAL A 64 -4.16 -9.88 -0.50
C VAL A 64 -3.28 -11.11 -0.40
N ARG A 65 -2.31 -11.22 -1.32
CA ARG A 65 -1.43 -12.39 -1.41
C ARG A 65 0.02 -12.02 -1.63
N VAL A 66 0.93 -12.93 -1.28
CA VAL A 66 2.36 -12.78 -1.58
C VAL A 66 2.66 -13.50 -2.88
N GLU A 67 3.17 -12.79 -3.89
CA GLU A 67 3.57 -13.39 -5.17
C GLU A 67 5.10 -13.57 -5.24
N GLY A 68 5.57 -14.72 -5.74
CA GLY A 68 6.98 -14.96 -6.03
C GLY A 68 7.92 -14.95 -4.80
N ARG A 69 9.14 -14.40 -4.97
CA ARG A 69 10.22 -14.41 -3.95
C ARG A 69 9.90 -13.49 -2.76
N ARG A 70 9.10 -13.91 -1.77
CA ARG A 70 8.91 -13.39 -0.38
C ARG A 70 8.95 -11.86 -0.15
N LYS A 71 8.81 -11.05 -1.20
CA LYS A 71 9.07 -9.60 -1.18
C LYS A 71 7.99 -8.82 -1.91
N LEU A 72 7.08 -9.49 -2.62
CA LEU A 72 6.04 -8.87 -3.42
C LEU A 72 4.69 -9.22 -2.82
N VAL A 73 3.90 -8.22 -2.51
CA VAL A 73 2.51 -8.30 -2.07
C VAL A 73 1.65 -7.83 -3.23
N GLU A 74 0.73 -8.68 -3.68
CA GLU A 74 -0.33 -8.30 -4.60
C GLU A 74 -1.59 -7.99 -3.80
N VAL A 75 -2.22 -6.86 -4.11
CA VAL A 75 -3.50 -6.43 -3.59
C VAL A 75 -4.46 -6.46 -4.77
N GLU A 76 -5.41 -7.39 -4.73
CA GLU A 76 -6.50 -7.47 -5.71
C GLU A 76 -7.67 -6.64 -5.18
N LEU A 77 -8.22 -5.80 -6.06
CA LEU A 77 -9.40 -5.00 -5.81
C LEU A 77 -10.64 -5.68 -6.39
N ARG A 78 -11.80 -5.36 -5.85
CA ARG A 78 -13.11 -5.88 -6.29
C ARG A 78 -13.45 -5.55 -7.75
N ASP A 79 -12.86 -4.49 -8.30
CA ASP A 79 -13.01 -4.11 -9.71
C ASP A 79 -12.12 -4.94 -10.67
N GLY A 80 -11.31 -5.86 -10.13
CA GLY A 80 -10.36 -6.69 -10.87
C GLY A 80 -8.99 -6.05 -11.06
N THR A 81 -8.76 -4.84 -10.52
CA THR A 81 -7.45 -4.19 -10.53
C THR A 81 -6.50 -4.91 -9.58
N VAL A 82 -5.28 -5.18 -10.04
CA VAL A 82 -4.21 -5.79 -9.21
C VAL A 82 -3.07 -4.81 -9.04
N GLU A 83 -2.79 -4.47 -7.78
CA GLU A 83 -1.71 -3.57 -7.39
C GLU A 83 -0.58 -4.33 -6.71
N ARG A 84 0.67 -4.02 -7.09
CA ARG A 84 1.84 -4.77 -6.66
C ARG A 84 2.78 -3.92 -5.84
N PHE A 85 3.08 -4.36 -4.63
CA PHE A 85 3.92 -3.67 -3.67
C PHE A 85 5.08 -4.54 -3.21
N VAL A 86 6.31 -4.04 -3.29
CA VAL A 86 7.46 -4.67 -2.67
C VAL A 86 7.52 -4.26 -1.21
N VAL A 87 7.21 -5.18 -0.29
CA VAL A 87 7.22 -4.91 1.16
C VAL A 87 8.16 -5.90 1.86
N ARG A 88 8.81 -5.46 2.94
CA ARG A 88 9.63 -6.34 3.78
C ARG A 88 9.23 -6.23 5.26
N PRO A 89 8.93 -7.36 5.94
CA PRO A 89 8.67 -8.69 5.37
C PRO A 89 7.31 -8.76 4.65
N ALA A 90 7.24 -9.40 3.48
CA ALA A 90 6.02 -9.42 2.67
C ALA A 90 4.91 -10.29 3.26
N GLU A 91 5.25 -11.45 3.83
CA GLU A 91 4.27 -12.35 4.47
C GLU A 91 3.52 -11.66 5.60
N ALA A 92 4.24 -11.11 6.59
CA ALA A 92 3.59 -10.41 7.69
C ALA A 92 2.79 -9.20 7.20
N ALA A 93 3.27 -8.49 6.17
CA ALA A 93 2.52 -7.36 5.61
C ALA A 93 1.23 -7.80 4.92
N ALA A 94 1.26 -8.88 4.14
CA ALA A 94 0.07 -9.43 3.48
C ALA A 94 -0.94 -9.96 4.51
N GLU A 95 -0.47 -10.63 5.55
CA GLU A 95 -1.30 -11.13 6.65
C GLU A 95 -1.98 -9.97 7.41
N GLU A 96 -1.20 -8.95 7.81
CA GLU A 96 -1.73 -7.77 8.50
C GLU A 96 -2.75 -7.02 7.64
N LEU A 97 -2.44 -6.80 6.36
CA LEU A 97 -3.35 -6.12 5.42
C LEU A 97 -4.60 -6.94 5.13
N GLY A 98 -4.47 -8.25 4.95
CA GLY A 98 -5.61 -9.14 4.75
C GLY A 98 -6.53 -9.18 5.97
N ASN A 99 -5.97 -9.13 7.18
CA ASN A 99 -6.75 -9.04 8.41
C ASN A 99 -7.50 -7.70 8.49
N LEU A 100 -6.84 -6.58 8.20
CA LEU A 100 -7.48 -5.26 8.16
C LEU A 100 -8.60 -5.17 7.11
N ALA A 101 -8.35 -5.69 5.90
CA ALA A 101 -9.36 -5.74 4.84
C ALA A 101 -10.56 -6.60 5.24
N ARG A 102 -10.34 -7.76 5.87
CA ARG A 102 -11.42 -8.62 6.38
C ARG A 102 -12.22 -7.94 7.48
N SER A 103 -11.55 -7.28 8.44
CA SER A 103 -12.21 -6.52 9.50
C SER A 103 -13.07 -5.38 8.94
N ALA A 104 -12.62 -4.72 7.87
CA ALA A 104 -13.39 -3.66 7.21
C ALA A 104 -14.58 -4.19 6.40
N ASN A 105 -14.52 -5.43 5.88
CA ASN A 105 -15.60 -6.05 5.11
C ASN A 105 -16.64 -6.79 5.98
N GLY A 106 -16.29 -7.13 7.24
CA GLY A 106 -17.16 -7.85 8.17
C GLY A 106 -17.82 -6.97 9.24
N ALA A 107 -17.57 -5.66 9.23
CA ALA A 107 -18.22 -4.66 10.06
C ALA A 107 -19.37 -3.99 9.31
#